data_AF-A0A2W5BTS9-F1
#
_entry.id   AF-A0A2W5BTS9-F1
#
_cell.length_a   1.000
_cell.length_b   1.000
_cell.length_c   1.000
_cell.angle_alpha   90.00
_cell.angle_beta   90.00
_cell.angle_gamma   90.00
#
_symmetry.space_group_name_H-M   'P 1'
#
loop_
_entity.id
_entity.type
_entity.pdbx_description
1 polymer ?
#
loop_
_entity_poly.entity_id
_entity_poly.type
_entity_poly.pdbx_seq_one_letter_code
_entity_poly.pdbx_strand_id
1 'polypeptide(L)'
;MAFDFKKIDTSLLKKLADPKAAGDLNVFLEKMPQNAGQTVLIAAGIAWAMTAALGLYSTIQARQLTELRAELQKAEALTPVVPKISDAAIPQEEVQAFAEKAADAYKGLTFTANGSTLVITSDRTSNFSKFREAIGHVQNGGSGWRVTLDKMCVGRECGERDKIGIALKINKVSVENPGQAGQ
;
A
#
# COMPACT_ATOMS: atom_id res chain seq x y z
N MET A 1 10.14 -10.22 -26.02
CA MET A 1 9.24 -10.99 -26.91
C MET A 1 7.91 -11.13 -26.20
N ALA A 2 6.89 -10.39 -26.64
CA ALA A 2 5.57 -10.38 -26.03
C ALA A 2 4.80 -11.63 -26.50
N PHE A 3 4.55 -12.58 -25.59
CA PHE A 3 3.61 -13.67 -25.86
C PHE A 3 2.19 -13.11 -25.69
N ASP A 4 1.47 -12.97 -26.80
CA ASP A 4 0.12 -12.44 -26.85
C ASP A 4 -0.89 -13.58 -26.59
N PHE A 5 -1.34 -13.68 -25.32
CA PHE A 5 -2.27 -14.73 -24.87
C PHE A 5 -3.72 -14.52 -25.35
N LYS A 6 -4.05 -13.43 -26.07
CA LYS A 6 -5.42 -13.15 -26.53
C LYS A 6 -5.84 -13.88 -27.80
N LYS A 7 -4.94 -14.60 -28.46
CA LYS A 7 -5.24 -15.46 -29.64
C LYS A 7 -5.14 -16.95 -29.34
N ILE A 8 -5.32 -17.36 -28.07
CA ILE A 8 -5.46 -18.78 -27.76
C ILE A 8 -6.88 -19.19 -28.13
N ASP A 9 -7.01 -19.79 -29.31
CA ASP A 9 -8.27 -20.28 -29.85
C ASP A 9 -8.87 -21.33 -28.91
N THR A 10 -9.92 -20.95 -28.20
CA THR A 10 -10.61 -21.79 -27.20
C THR A 10 -11.24 -23.03 -27.83
N SER A 11 -11.44 -23.04 -29.15
CA SER A 11 -11.88 -24.22 -29.90
C SER A 11 -10.77 -25.26 -30.06
N LEU A 12 -9.51 -24.83 -30.19
CA LEU A 12 -8.33 -25.70 -30.25
C LEU A 12 -8.05 -26.34 -28.90
N LEU A 13 -8.16 -25.59 -27.80
CA LEU A 13 -8.06 -26.13 -26.45
C LEU A 13 -9.15 -27.17 -26.16
N LYS A 14 -10.40 -26.92 -26.60
CA LYS A 14 -11.49 -27.90 -26.47
C LYS A 14 -11.27 -29.16 -27.31
N LYS A 15 -10.69 -29.04 -28.51
CA LYS A 15 -10.31 -30.19 -29.34
C LYS A 15 -9.15 -31.00 -28.75
N LEU A 16 -8.19 -30.34 -28.11
CA LEU A 16 -7.07 -31.00 -27.41
C LEU A 16 -7.51 -31.65 -26.09
N ALA A 17 -8.54 -31.12 -25.43
CA ALA A 17 -9.11 -31.65 -24.20
C ALA A 17 -10.30 -32.61 -24.43
N ASP A 18 -10.62 -32.94 -25.69
CA ASP A 18 -11.70 -33.86 -26.02
C ASP A 18 -11.26 -35.31 -25.69
N PRO A 19 -12.03 -36.09 -24.93
CA PRO A 19 -11.67 -37.48 -24.58
C PRO A 19 -11.47 -38.39 -25.81
N LYS A 20 -11.99 -38.01 -26.99
CA LYS A 20 -11.73 -38.72 -28.25
C LYS A 20 -10.32 -38.50 -28.80
N ALA A 21 -9.61 -37.44 -28.39
CA ALA A 21 -8.23 -37.18 -28.81
C ALA A 21 -7.26 -38.27 -28.29
N ALA A 22 -7.53 -38.85 -27.11
CA ALA A 22 -6.76 -39.98 -26.58
C ALA A 22 -6.94 -41.25 -27.44
N GLY A 23 -8.15 -41.47 -27.99
CA GLY A 23 -8.42 -42.58 -28.91
C GLY A 23 -7.78 -42.39 -30.28
N ASP A 24 -7.80 -41.18 -30.82
CA ASP A 24 -7.19 -40.84 -32.12
C ASP A 24 -5.65 -40.84 -32.04
N LEU A 25 -5.09 -40.43 -30.90
CA LEU A 25 -3.67 -40.59 -30.58
C LEU A 25 -3.29 -42.08 -30.52
N ASN A 26 -4.13 -42.92 -29.92
CA ASN A 26 -3.89 -44.37 -29.86
C ASN A 26 -3.90 -45.01 -31.25
N VAL A 27 -4.88 -44.68 -32.10
CA VAL A 27 -4.95 -45.14 -33.50
C VAL A 27 -3.77 -44.63 -34.34
N PHE A 28 -3.31 -43.40 -34.08
CA PHE A 28 -2.11 -42.84 -34.71
C PHE A 28 -0.83 -43.55 -34.26
N LEU A 29 -0.68 -43.83 -32.96
CA LEU A 29 0.44 -44.59 -32.41
C LEU A 29 0.50 -46.02 -32.97
N GLU A 30 -0.65 -46.67 -33.13
CA GLU A 30 -0.76 -48.02 -33.70
C GLU A 30 -0.45 -48.06 -35.21
N LYS A 31 -0.76 -47.00 -35.97
CA LYS A 31 -0.50 -46.91 -37.42
C LYS A 31 0.83 -46.24 -37.78
N MET A 32 1.54 -45.66 -36.81
CA MET A 32 2.83 -44.99 -37.02
C MET A 32 3.91 -45.89 -37.64
N PRO A 33 4.14 -47.14 -37.20
CA PRO A 33 5.27 -47.93 -37.72
C PRO A 33 5.08 -48.40 -39.17
N GLN A 34 3.85 -48.45 -39.69
CA GLN A 34 3.57 -48.92 -41.05
C GLN A 34 3.56 -47.82 -42.11
N ASN A 35 3.41 -46.54 -41.72
CA ASN A 35 3.28 -45.41 -42.67
C ASN A 35 4.21 -44.21 -42.38
N ALA A 36 4.98 -44.20 -41.28
CA ALA A 36 5.92 -43.12 -40.98
C ALA A 36 7.28 -43.37 -41.65
N GLY A 37 7.58 -42.64 -42.72
CA GLY A 37 8.93 -42.60 -43.29
C GLY A 37 9.97 -42.08 -42.29
N GLN A 38 11.25 -42.36 -42.53
CA GLN A 38 12.37 -41.95 -41.67
C GLN A 38 12.36 -40.44 -41.30
N THR A 39 11.81 -39.60 -42.18
CA THR A 39 11.61 -38.17 -41.97
C THR A 39 10.61 -37.84 -40.86
N VAL A 40 9.53 -38.62 -40.72
CA VAL A 40 8.51 -38.43 -39.68
C VAL A 40 9.07 -38.80 -38.30
N LEU A 41 9.89 -39.85 -38.21
CA LEU A 41 10.54 -40.25 -36.96
C LEU A 41 11.56 -39.20 -36.47
N ILE A 42 12.34 -38.61 -37.39
CA ILE A 42 13.28 -37.52 -37.07
C ILE A 42 12.50 -36.28 -36.61
N ALA A 43 11.43 -35.91 -37.30
CA ALA A 43 10.58 -34.79 -36.93
C ALA A 43 9.92 -34.98 -35.55
N ALA A 44 9.44 -36.19 -35.25
CA ALA A 44 8.89 -36.53 -33.94
C ALA A 44 9.94 -36.44 -32.83
N GLY A 45 11.17 -36.90 -33.09
CA GLY A 45 12.29 -36.79 -32.13
C GLY A 45 12.63 -35.33 -31.80
N ILE A 46 12.68 -34.46 -32.82
CA ILE A 46 12.91 -33.02 -32.63
C ILE A 46 11.76 -32.37 -31.86
N ALA A 47 10.51 -32.74 -32.18
CA ALA A 47 9.34 -32.23 -31.47
C ALA A 47 9.39 -32.60 -29.98
N TRP A 48 9.68 -33.86 -29.64
CA TRP A 48 9.83 -34.31 -28.25
C TRP A 48 11.00 -33.61 -27.52
N ALA A 49 12.13 -33.40 -28.19
CA ALA A 49 13.26 -32.66 -27.63
C ALA A 49 12.90 -31.20 -27.32
N MET A 50 12.18 -30.54 -28.22
CA MET A 50 11.69 -29.16 -28.01
C MET A 50 10.67 -29.08 -26.87
N THR A 51 9.74 -30.03 -26.79
CA THR A 51 8.79 -30.11 -25.67
C THR A 51 9.49 -30.35 -24.34
N ALA A 52 10.50 -31.22 -24.29
CA ALA A 52 11.30 -31.45 -23.09
C ALA A 52 12.06 -30.19 -22.66
N ALA A 53 12.66 -29.45 -23.60
CA ALA A 53 13.36 -28.21 -23.31
C ALA A 53 12.41 -27.11 -22.77
N LEU A 54 11.24 -26.95 -23.39
CA LEU A 54 10.21 -26.03 -22.91
C LEU A 54 9.66 -26.43 -21.55
N GLY A 55 9.46 -27.74 -21.33
CA GLY A 55 9.08 -28.29 -20.03
C GLY A 55 10.09 -27.95 -18.95
N LEU A 56 11.38 -28.22 -19.19
CA LEU A 56 12.45 -27.90 -18.25
C LEU A 56 12.49 -26.40 -17.94
N TYR A 57 12.45 -25.55 -18.96
CA TYR A 57 12.45 -24.09 -18.78
C TYR A 57 11.26 -23.60 -17.94
N SER A 58 10.06 -24.12 -18.20
CA SER A 58 8.86 -23.78 -17.42
C SER A 58 8.98 -24.23 -15.96
N THR A 59 9.57 -25.40 -15.69
CA THR A 59 9.78 -25.88 -14.31
C THR A 59 10.81 -25.04 -13.55
N ILE A 60 11.86 -24.56 -14.22
CA ILE A 60 12.85 -23.66 -13.60
C ILE A 60 12.19 -22.33 -13.21
N GLN A 61 11.38 -21.74 -14.09
CA GLN A 61 10.63 -20.52 -13.75
C GLN A 61 9.61 -20.76 -12.62
N ALA A 62 8.92 -21.90 -12.64
CA ALA A 62 7.98 -22.25 -11.58
C ALA A 62 8.69 -22.36 -10.21
N ARG A 63 9.90 -22.92 -10.15
CA ARG A 63 10.71 -22.96 -8.92
C ARG A 63 11.03 -21.58 -8.39
N GLN A 64 11.43 -20.64 -9.24
CA GLN A 64 11.69 -19.27 -8.84
C GLN A 64 10.44 -18.58 -8.26
N LEU A 65 9.27 -18.81 -8.86
CA LEU A 65 8.00 -18.28 -8.32
C LEU A 65 7.63 -18.93 -6.98
N THR A 66 7.92 -20.22 -6.78
CA THR A 66 7.69 -20.88 -5.49
C THR A 66 8.66 -20.40 -4.41
N GLU A 67 9.91 -20.12 -4.77
CA GLU A 67 10.91 -19.57 -3.86
C GLU A 67 10.54 -18.14 -3.45
N LEU A 68 10.16 -17.29 -4.40
CA LEU A 68 9.64 -15.94 -4.11
C LEU A 68 8.39 -15.99 -3.22
N ARG A 69 7.47 -16.94 -3.46
CA ARG A 69 6.33 -17.14 -2.55
C ARG A 69 6.78 -17.55 -1.15
N ALA A 70 7.75 -18.45 -1.03
CA ALA A 70 8.27 -18.88 0.25
C ALA A 70 9.00 -17.75 0.98
N GLU A 71 9.75 -16.91 0.25
CA GLU A 71 10.38 -15.71 0.79
C GLU A 71 9.36 -14.67 1.22
N LEU A 72 8.29 -14.44 0.44
CA LEU A 72 7.20 -13.57 0.83
C LEU A 72 6.46 -14.09 2.06
N GLN A 73 6.21 -15.40 2.17
CA GLN A 73 5.62 -16.00 3.37
C GLN A 73 6.54 -15.89 4.59
N LYS A 74 7.85 -16.06 4.43
CA LYS A 74 8.83 -15.82 5.50
C LYS A 74 8.88 -14.34 5.88
N ALA A 75 8.84 -13.44 4.91
CA ALA A 75 8.83 -12.00 5.14
C ALA A 75 7.54 -11.56 5.84
N GLU A 76 6.39 -12.10 5.45
CA GLU A 76 5.09 -11.85 6.07
C GLU A 76 5.02 -12.43 7.50
N ALA A 77 5.64 -13.60 7.74
CA ALA A 77 5.79 -14.16 9.08
C ALA A 77 6.79 -13.37 9.96
N LEU A 78 7.77 -12.70 9.35
CA LEU A 78 8.74 -11.85 10.03
C LEU A 78 8.27 -10.41 10.22
N THR A 79 7.22 -9.97 9.50
CA THR A 79 6.55 -8.71 9.86
C THR A 79 5.68 -8.97 11.08
N PRO A 80 6.05 -8.46 12.27
CA PRO A 80 5.16 -8.55 13.41
C PRO A 80 3.82 -7.91 13.05
N VAL A 81 2.74 -8.48 13.57
CA VAL A 81 1.39 -7.94 13.52
C VAL A 81 1.40 -6.64 14.31
N VAL A 82 1.83 -5.56 13.67
CA VAL A 82 1.89 -4.23 14.24
C VAL A 82 0.59 -3.50 13.94
N PRO A 83 0.00 -2.83 14.93
CA PRO A 83 -1.16 -2.01 14.67
C PRO A 83 -0.78 -0.91 13.68
N LYS A 84 -1.54 -0.81 12.59
CA LYS A 84 -1.37 0.26 11.62
C LYS A 84 -1.94 1.53 12.23
N ILE A 85 -1.09 2.51 12.44
CA ILE A 85 -1.49 3.86 12.87
C ILE A 85 -2.10 4.54 11.64
N SER A 86 -3.41 4.72 11.64
CA SER A 86 -4.12 5.49 10.61
C SER A 86 -4.57 6.83 11.19
N ASP A 87 -4.44 7.89 10.39
CA ASP A 87 -4.90 9.23 10.77
C ASP A 87 -6.41 9.31 10.54
N ALA A 88 -7.20 9.35 11.62
CA ALA A 88 -8.64 9.62 11.59
C ALA A 88 -8.90 11.13 11.75
N ALA A 89 -9.93 11.62 11.05
CA ALA A 89 -10.34 13.02 11.15
C ALA A 89 -10.91 13.32 12.54
N ILE A 90 -10.42 14.38 13.17
CA ILE A 90 -10.93 14.86 14.47
C ILE A 90 -12.16 15.74 14.23
N PRO A 91 -13.23 15.60 15.04
CA PRO A 91 -14.37 16.52 14.99
C PRO A 91 -13.95 17.94 15.36
N GLN A 92 -14.36 18.93 14.55
CA GLN A 92 -14.02 20.33 14.73
C GLN A 92 -14.40 20.89 16.11
N GLU A 93 -15.48 20.36 16.71
CA GLU A 93 -15.97 20.76 18.03
C GLU A 93 -14.94 20.52 19.15
N GLU A 94 -14.18 19.42 19.10
CA GLU A 94 -13.13 19.12 20.08
C GLU A 94 -11.97 20.13 20.00
N VAL A 95 -11.57 20.48 18.77
CA VAL A 95 -10.49 21.44 18.52
C VAL A 95 -10.92 22.85 18.93
N GLN A 96 -12.18 23.22 18.68
CA GLN A 96 -12.73 24.51 19.06
C GLN A 96 -12.87 24.65 20.58
N ALA A 97 -13.39 23.62 21.26
CA ALA A 97 -13.46 23.60 22.72
C ALA A 97 -12.08 23.68 23.38
N PHE A 98 -11.05 23.10 22.77
CA PHE A 98 -9.66 23.28 23.20
C PHE A 98 -9.16 24.71 22.97
N ALA A 99 -9.41 25.28 21.79
CA ALA A 99 -8.99 26.63 21.45
C ALA A 99 -9.56 27.69 22.41
N GLU A 100 -10.83 27.55 22.80
CA GLU A 100 -11.49 28.44 23.76
C GLU A 100 -10.84 28.35 25.16
N LYS A 101 -10.62 27.13 25.66
CA LYS A 101 -9.92 26.92 26.95
C LYS A 101 -8.48 27.43 26.93
N ALA A 102 -7.77 27.24 25.81
CA ALA A 102 -6.40 27.70 25.66
C ALA A 102 -6.32 29.24 25.55
N ALA A 103 -7.29 29.88 24.90
CA ALA A 103 -7.37 31.33 24.83
C ALA A 103 -7.53 31.97 26.21
N ASP A 104 -8.32 31.37 27.10
CA ASP A 104 -8.47 31.83 28.48
C ASP A 104 -7.17 31.70 29.29
N ALA A 105 -6.41 30.62 29.07
CA ALA A 105 -5.16 30.35 29.78
C ALA A 105 -4.00 31.24 29.32
N TYR A 106 -3.90 31.54 28.02
CA TYR A 106 -2.77 32.26 27.43
C TYR A 106 -3.14 33.65 26.96
N LYS A 107 -3.32 34.58 27.91
CA LYS A 107 -3.55 36.00 27.61
C LYS A 107 -2.44 36.60 26.74
N GLY A 108 -2.85 37.19 25.62
CA GLY A 108 -1.97 37.80 24.61
C GLY A 108 -1.66 36.90 23.42
N LEU A 109 -2.19 35.67 23.38
CA LEU A 109 -2.21 34.81 22.19
C LEU A 109 -3.64 34.72 21.65
N THR A 110 -3.76 34.67 20.34
CA THR A 110 -5.03 34.44 19.64
C THR A 110 -5.04 33.00 19.14
N PHE A 111 -6.08 32.24 19.50
CA PHE A 111 -6.32 30.89 19.01
C PHE A 111 -7.49 30.92 18.05
N THR A 112 -7.33 30.34 16.86
CA THR A 112 -8.39 30.22 15.85
C THR A 112 -8.44 28.79 15.35
N ALA A 113 -9.59 28.14 15.47
CA ALA A 113 -9.81 26.79 14.96
C ALA A 113 -10.49 26.82 13.59
N ASN A 114 -9.82 26.29 12.58
CA ASN A 114 -10.30 26.16 11.20
C ASN A 114 -10.39 24.67 10.84
N GLY A 115 -11.51 24.02 11.18
CA GLY A 115 -11.67 22.57 11.00
C GLY A 115 -10.70 21.79 11.88
N SER A 116 -9.79 21.03 11.25
CA SER A 116 -8.72 20.28 11.93
C SER A 116 -7.41 21.06 12.09
N THR A 117 -7.36 22.33 11.65
CA THR A 117 -6.19 23.18 11.79
C THR A 117 -6.40 24.21 12.90
N LEU A 118 -5.47 24.26 13.85
CA LEU A 118 -5.40 25.27 14.88
C LEU A 118 -4.33 26.31 14.53
N VAL A 119 -4.73 27.57 14.48
CA VAL A 119 -3.83 28.70 14.22
C VAL A 119 -3.63 29.47 15.52
N ILE A 120 -2.37 29.69 15.89
CA ILE A 120 -1.99 30.47 17.07
C ILE A 120 -1.17 31.67 16.60
N THR A 121 -1.58 32.89 16.95
CA THR A 121 -0.88 34.12 16.58
C THR A 121 -0.72 35.07 17.75
N SER A 122 0.23 36.01 17.65
CA SER A 122 0.37 37.14 18.57
C SER A 122 1.02 38.34 17.88
N ASP A 123 0.59 39.53 18.30
CA ASP A 123 1.05 40.84 17.84
C ASP A 123 2.41 41.24 18.47
N ARG A 124 2.87 40.53 19.50
CA ARG A 124 4.10 40.83 20.24
C ARG A 124 5.06 39.64 20.26
N THR A 125 6.34 39.92 20.04
CA THR A 125 7.42 38.94 20.19
C THR A 125 7.72 38.61 21.66
N SER A 126 7.37 39.49 22.60
CA SER A 126 7.53 39.23 24.04
C SER A 126 6.65 38.08 24.54
N ASN A 127 5.60 37.70 23.80
CA ASN A 127 4.76 36.56 24.11
C ASN A 127 5.37 35.21 23.64
N PHE A 128 6.57 35.21 23.06
CA PHE A 128 7.20 33.99 22.52
C PHE A 128 7.32 32.85 23.53
N SER A 129 7.64 33.16 24.81
CA SER A 129 7.71 32.13 25.85
C SER A 129 6.36 31.46 26.09
N LYS A 130 5.26 32.22 26.10
CA LYS A 130 3.89 31.70 26.23
C LYS A 130 3.48 30.92 24.98
N PHE A 131 3.86 31.42 23.81
CA PHE A 131 3.58 30.80 22.52
C PHE A 131 4.22 29.41 22.41
N ARG A 132 5.48 29.25 22.82
CA ARG A 132 6.16 27.95 22.85
C ARG A 132 5.46 26.97 23.80
N GLU A 133 5.03 27.44 24.96
CA GLU A 133 4.29 26.62 25.92
C GLU A 133 2.92 26.20 25.37
N ALA A 134 2.20 27.13 24.73
CA ALA A 134 0.93 26.84 24.11
C ALA A 134 1.04 25.76 23.03
N ILE A 135 2.11 25.77 22.21
CA ILE A 135 2.36 24.71 21.23
C ILE A 135 2.53 23.34 21.92
N GLY A 136 3.29 23.29 23.02
CA GLY A 136 3.45 22.07 23.82
C GLY A 136 2.14 21.59 24.44
N HIS A 137 1.29 22.52 24.88
CA HIS A 137 -0.04 22.20 25.40
C HIS A 137 -0.95 21.62 24.29
N VAL A 138 -0.87 22.13 23.07
CA VAL A 138 -1.64 21.61 21.92
C VAL A 138 -1.24 20.17 21.58
N GLN A 139 0.06 19.85 21.64
CA GLN A 139 0.55 18.48 21.44
C GLN A 139 -0.01 17.50 22.48
N ASN A 140 -0.33 18.00 23.67
CA ASN A 140 -0.94 17.23 24.76
C ASN A 140 -2.45 17.47 24.91
N GLY A 141 -3.08 18.16 23.95
CA GLY A 141 -4.45 18.67 24.10
C GLY A 141 -5.54 17.60 24.12
N GLY A 142 -5.29 16.42 23.54
CA GLY A 142 -6.27 15.34 23.48
C GLY A 142 -5.66 13.94 23.36
N SER A 143 -6.45 12.93 23.72
CA SER A 143 -6.06 11.52 23.63
C SER A 143 -5.88 11.11 22.17
N GLY A 144 -4.65 10.74 21.81
CA GLY A 144 -4.31 10.28 20.47
C GLY A 144 -4.18 11.40 19.43
N TRP A 145 -4.00 12.66 19.84
CA TRP A 145 -3.75 13.74 18.89
C TRP A 145 -2.35 13.64 18.29
N ARG A 146 -2.28 13.60 16.96
CA ARG A 146 -1.07 13.80 16.18
C ARG A 146 -1.09 15.20 15.62
N VAL A 147 -0.24 16.05 16.17
CA VAL A 147 -0.10 17.44 15.74
C VAL A 147 1.04 17.53 14.73
N THR A 148 0.74 18.05 13.55
CA THR A 148 1.70 18.29 12.48
C THR A 148 1.87 19.80 12.27
N LEU A 149 3.11 20.24 12.12
CA LEU A 149 3.42 21.63 11.78
C LEU A 149 3.11 21.88 10.29
N ASP A 150 2.20 22.79 9.99
CA ASP A 150 1.91 23.18 8.61
C ASP A 150 2.71 24.44 8.23
N LYS A 151 2.65 25.48 9.07
CA LYS A 151 3.39 26.72 8.87
C LYS A 151 3.82 27.31 10.20
N MET A 152 5.00 27.91 10.24
CA MET A 152 5.49 28.71 11.36
C MET A 152 6.14 29.98 10.82
N CYS A 153 5.96 31.10 11.51
CA CYS A 153 6.64 32.35 11.20
C CYS A 153 7.01 33.07 12.51
N VAL A 154 8.11 33.81 12.49
CA VAL A 154 8.58 34.62 13.63
C VAL A 154 9.13 35.95 13.11
N GLY A 155 8.73 37.04 13.76
CA GLY A 155 9.16 38.39 13.44
C GLY A 155 8.63 38.89 12.09
N ARG A 156 9.55 39.29 11.21
CA ARG A 156 9.22 39.95 9.93
C ARG A 156 8.55 39.00 8.93
N GLU A 157 8.68 37.69 9.13
CA GLU A 157 8.12 36.67 8.24
C GLU A 157 6.59 36.49 8.40
N CYS A 158 6.02 36.96 9.51
CA CYS A 158 4.58 36.88 9.77
C CYS A 158 3.75 38.01 9.13
N GLY A 159 4.41 38.99 8.48
CA GLY A 159 3.76 40.17 7.92
C GLY A 159 3.66 41.34 8.91
N GLU A 160 2.77 42.29 8.61
CA GLU A 160 2.70 43.54 9.38
C GLU A 160 1.93 43.38 10.70
N ARG A 161 0.85 42.59 10.70
CA ARG A 161 -0.12 42.49 11.80
C ARG A 161 0.34 41.58 12.93
N ASP A 162 0.80 40.37 12.60
CA ASP A 162 1.27 39.40 13.59
C ASP A 162 2.80 39.37 13.62
N LYS A 163 3.37 39.18 14.81
CA LYS A 163 4.82 39.06 15.00
C LYS A 163 5.26 37.63 15.28
N ILE A 164 4.35 36.75 15.70
CA ILE A 164 4.58 35.31 15.81
C ILE A 164 3.31 34.57 15.39
N GLY A 165 3.46 33.49 14.64
CA GLY A 165 2.34 32.73 14.11
C GLY A 165 2.69 31.28 13.80
N ILE A 166 1.75 30.37 14.04
CA ILE A 166 1.88 28.95 13.72
C ILE A 166 0.52 28.38 13.32
N ALA A 167 0.53 27.49 12.33
CA ALA A 167 -0.61 26.68 11.93
C ALA A 167 -0.26 25.21 12.21
N LEU A 168 -1.09 24.58 13.03
CA LEU A 168 -0.94 23.21 13.50
C LEU A 168 -2.11 22.37 12.98
N LYS A 169 -1.82 21.31 12.24
CA LYS A 169 -2.84 20.36 11.79
C LYS A 169 -2.97 19.22 12.79
N ILE A 170 -4.16 18.98 13.31
CA ILE A 170 -4.44 18.00 14.35
C ILE A 170 -5.21 16.83 13.73
N ASN A 171 -4.61 15.64 13.75
CA ASN A 171 -5.25 14.39 13.35
C ASN A 171 -5.36 13.45 14.56
N LYS A 172 -6.29 12.49 14.55
CA LYS A 172 -6.37 11.46 15.60
C LYS A 172 -5.65 10.21 15.12
N VAL A 173 -4.80 9.64 15.96
CA VAL A 173 -4.21 8.32 15.73
C VAL A 173 -5.25 7.27 16.09
N SER A 174 -5.80 6.61 15.07
CA SER A 174 -6.54 5.37 15.26
C SER A 174 -5.57 4.21 15.20
N VAL A 175 -5.59 3.39 16.25
CA VAL A 175 -4.80 2.16 16.35
C VAL A 175 -5.75 1.02 15.98
N GLU A 176 -5.68 0.55 14.74
CA GLU A 176 -6.41 -0.65 14.36
C GLU A 176 -5.73 -1.85 15.02
N ASN A 177 -6.36 -2.40 16.07
CA ASN A 177 -5.93 -3.65 16.68
C ASN A 177 -6.33 -4.82 15.76
N PRO A 178 -5.38 -5.60 15.24
CA PRO A 178 -5.65 -6.72 14.33
C PRO A 178 -6.26 -7.97 15.01
N GLY A 179 -6.86 -7.82 16.20
CA GLY A 179 -7.38 -8.92 17.03
C GLY A 179 -8.91 -9.07 17.07
N GLN A 180 -9.68 -8.29 16.32
CA GLN A 180 -11.16 -8.37 16.32
C GLN A 180 -11.77 -8.49 14.91
N ALA A 181 -11.09 -9.18 14.00
CA ALA A 181 -11.67 -9.62 12.72
C ALA A 181 -11.97 -11.13 12.70
N GLY A 182 -12.28 -11.71 13.87
CA GLY A 182 -12.55 -13.14 14.01
C GLY A 182 -12.97 -13.56 15.42
N GLN A 183 -14.16 -13.11 15.83
CA GLN A 183 -15.03 -13.86 16.75
C GLN A 183 -16.44 -13.85 16.16
#